data_AF-A0A960L8H1-F1
#
_entry.id   AF-A0A960L8H1-F1
#
_cell.length_a   1.000
_cell.length_b   1.000
_cell.length_c   1.000
_cell.angle_alpha   90.00
_cell.angle_beta   90.00
_cell.angle_gamma   90.00
#
_symmetry.space_group_name_H-M   'P 1'
#
loop_
_entity.id
_entity.type
_entity.pdbx_description
1 polymer ?
#
loop_
_entity_poly.entity_id
_entity_poly.type
_entity_poly.pdbx_seq_one_letter_code
_entity_poly.pdbx_strand_id
1 'polypeptide(L)'
;MESLTCPDPETLAAFVDGRLSAAERETVLVHLDSCRACREIVAEAAAVLDDLDAQDGATETTGSVRGWPGKWWMYGALPLAASLLLVAVFWRNPGLPTWQPLSSSDLVDDMAGNGGLAAVSAEELVFSPWRGRGECNASRSQAVFRMGADLVALRAAIVAGEPSSAAEPLKSLNIDLDCADFQEFFSEDLEAIRDALKAPDDRAGQLAALEAFENVLTETGNYIRPRERFDLGRWAQAGRLAATAGHGEFFDRKAVERVAREALEVAGGEGSGLELSPEERRALESLDAQLARRGEPQDFAALRGQFETLLQLGGGG
;
A
#
# COMPACT_ATOMS: atom_id res chain seq x y z
N MET A 1 -17.79 -15.29 33.24
CA MET A 1 -16.72 -14.74 32.39
C MET A 1 -15.45 -15.47 32.81
N GLU A 2 -15.20 -16.62 32.19
CA GLU A 2 -13.94 -17.34 32.39
C GLU A 2 -12.82 -16.45 31.86
N SER A 3 -11.82 -16.22 32.70
CA SER A 3 -10.57 -15.60 32.31
C SER A 3 -9.94 -16.47 31.22
N LEU A 4 -10.03 -16.05 29.95
CA LEU A 4 -9.25 -16.62 28.86
C LEU A 4 -7.79 -16.49 29.25
N THR A 5 -7.18 -17.61 29.62
CA THR A 5 -5.76 -17.69 29.94
C THR A 5 -4.97 -17.09 28.78
N CYS A 6 -4.02 -16.19 29.08
CA CYS A 6 -3.16 -15.61 28.05
C CYS A 6 -2.44 -16.73 27.28
N PRO A 7 -2.27 -16.62 25.95
CA PRO A 7 -1.44 -17.55 25.18
C PRO A 7 -0.06 -17.67 25.81
N ASP A 8 0.51 -18.87 25.75
CA ASP A 8 1.88 -19.07 26.19
C ASP A 8 2.87 -18.25 25.33
N PRO A 9 4.03 -17.87 25.88
CA PRO A 9 5.02 -17.08 25.15
C PRO A 9 5.49 -17.72 23.84
N GLU A 10 5.57 -19.05 23.80
CA GLU A 10 5.97 -19.80 22.60
C GLU A 10 4.94 -19.63 21.46
N THR A 11 3.64 -19.61 21.78
CA THR A 11 2.57 -19.34 20.82
C THR A 11 2.60 -17.90 20.33
N LEU A 12 2.88 -16.92 21.19
CA LEU A 12 3.05 -15.52 20.79
C LEU A 12 4.28 -15.32 19.89
N ALA A 13 5.40 -15.99 20.20
CA ALA A 13 6.59 -15.97 19.34
C ALA A 13 6.30 -16.61 17.97
N ALA A 14 5.63 -17.76 17.94
CA ALA A 14 5.23 -18.41 16.69
C ALA A 14 4.23 -17.56 15.88
N PHE A 15 3.38 -16.78 16.54
CA PHE A 15 2.50 -15.81 15.89
C PHE A 15 3.29 -14.71 15.18
N VAL A 16 4.26 -14.10 15.90
CA VAL A 16 5.15 -13.05 15.37
C VAL A 16 5.97 -13.57 14.19
N ASP A 17 6.54 -14.78 14.29
CA ASP A 17 7.31 -15.42 13.22
C ASP A 17 6.45 -15.90 12.03
N GLY A 18 5.12 -15.78 12.10
CA GLY A 18 4.21 -16.29 11.06
C GLY A 18 4.16 -17.81 10.93
N ARG A 19 4.53 -18.56 11.97
CA ARG A 19 4.63 -20.03 11.97
C ARG A 19 3.36 -20.76 12.43
N LEU A 20 2.34 -20.03 12.90
CA LEU A 20 1.07 -20.62 13.32
C LEU A 20 0.22 -21.06 12.11
N SER A 21 -0.56 -22.13 12.30
CA SER A 21 -1.62 -22.47 11.36
C SER A 21 -2.70 -21.38 11.31
N ALA A 22 -3.53 -21.37 10.25
CA ALA A 22 -4.60 -20.39 10.11
C ALA A 22 -5.57 -20.37 11.31
N ALA A 23 -5.91 -21.54 11.85
CA ALA A 23 -6.84 -21.66 12.98
C ALA A 23 -6.22 -21.17 14.31
N GLU A 24 -4.94 -21.45 14.55
CA GLU A 24 -4.22 -20.96 15.74
C GLU A 24 -4.02 -19.45 15.66
N ARG A 25 -3.66 -18.95 14.48
CA ARG A 25 -3.53 -17.51 14.22
C ARG A 25 -4.83 -16.76 14.51
N GLU A 26 -5.97 -17.26 14.03
CA GLU A 26 -7.29 -16.67 14.32
C GLU A 26 -7.56 -16.62 15.83
N THR A 27 -7.22 -17.69 16.56
CA THR A 27 -7.39 -17.76 18.02
C THR A 27 -6.55 -16.71 18.74
N VAL A 28 -5.29 -16.52 18.33
CA VAL A 28 -4.41 -15.49 18.89
C VAL A 28 -4.92 -14.10 18.56
N LEU A 29 -5.40 -13.85 17.33
CA LEU A 29 -5.97 -12.55 16.94
C LEU A 29 -7.17 -12.17 17.81
N VAL A 30 -8.11 -13.10 18.05
CA VAL A 30 -9.26 -12.88 18.94
C VAL A 30 -8.81 -12.56 20.38
N HIS A 31 -7.74 -13.20 20.87
CA HIS A 31 -7.19 -12.86 22.18
C HIS A 31 -6.53 -11.48 22.19
N LEU A 32 -5.74 -11.16 21.17
CA LEU A 32 -5.06 -9.87 21.04
C LEU A 32 -6.06 -8.72 20.94
N ASP A 33 -7.26 -8.93 20.42
CA ASP A 33 -8.32 -7.90 20.38
C ASP A 33 -8.77 -7.47 21.80
N SER A 34 -8.82 -8.42 22.74
CA SER A 34 -9.32 -8.17 24.10
C SER A 34 -8.23 -8.03 25.17
N CYS A 35 -6.98 -8.40 24.89
CA CYS A 35 -5.89 -8.42 25.86
C CYS A 35 -4.76 -7.45 25.53
N ARG A 36 -4.77 -6.27 26.19
CA ARG A 36 -3.74 -5.24 26.04
C ARG A 36 -2.31 -5.74 26.33
N ALA A 37 -2.12 -6.55 27.38
CA ALA A 37 -0.79 -7.02 27.77
C ALA A 37 -0.14 -7.89 26.68
N CYS A 38 -0.91 -8.77 26.04
CA CYS A 38 -0.40 -9.59 24.93
C CYS A 38 -0.12 -8.75 23.68
N ARG A 39 -0.88 -7.69 23.41
CA ARG A 39 -0.58 -6.74 22.32
C ARG A 39 0.76 -6.05 22.51
N GLU A 40 1.04 -5.59 23.74
CA GLU A 40 2.31 -4.94 24.07
C GLU A 40 3.51 -5.89 23.85
N ILE A 41 3.40 -7.15 24.27
CA ILE A 41 4.44 -8.18 24.05
C ILE A 41 4.68 -8.45 22.56
N VAL A 42 3.61 -8.61 21.78
CA VAL A 42 3.71 -8.87 20.34
C VAL A 42 4.32 -7.68 19.60
N ALA A 43 3.94 -6.46 19.96
CA ALA A 43 4.51 -5.24 19.36
C ALA A 43 6.01 -5.09 19.67
N GLU A 44 6.43 -5.34 20.91
CA GLU A 44 7.84 -5.32 21.30
C GLU A 44 8.66 -6.38 20.55
N ALA A 45 8.14 -7.61 20.44
CA ALA A 45 8.80 -8.68 19.69
C ALA A 45 8.92 -8.37 18.20
N ALA A 46 7.90 -7.78 17.57
CA ALA A 46 7.94 -7.37 16.17
C ALA A 46 8.99 -6.28 15.92
N ALA A 47 9.08 -5.27 16.80
CA ALA A 47 10.08 -4.21 16.68
C ALA A 47 11.53 -4.74 16.76
N VAL A 48 11.79 -5.75 17.60
CA VAL A 48 13.11 -6.39 17.68
C VAL A 48 13.45 -7.14 16.39
N LEU A 49 12.49 -7.79 15.73
CA LEU A 49 12.72 -8.46 14.44
C LEU A 49 13.07 -7.45 13.34
N ASP A 50 12.35 -6.33 13.27
CA ASP A 50 12.64 -5.26 12.30
C ASP A 50 14.06 -4.69 12.50
N ASP A 51 14.48 -4.50 13.77
CA ASP A 51 15.84 -4.04 14.10
C ASP A 51 16.93 -5.06 13.70
N LEU A 52 16.65 -6.36 13.80
CA LEU A 52 17.58 -7.42 13.40
C LEU A 52 17.69 -7.52 11.87
N ASP A 53 16.57 -7.46 11.16
CA ASP A 53 16.55 -7.47 9.69
C ASP A 53 17.28 -6.25 9.10
N ALA A 54 17.14 -5.09 9.75
CA ALA A 54 17.87 -3.87 9.38
C ALA A 54 19.39 -4.00 9.57
N GLN A 55 19.85 -4.74 10.57
CA GLN A 55 21.28 -4.97 10.83
C GLN A 55 21.89 -5.96 9.83
N ASP A 56 21.17 -7.03 9.49
CA ASP A 56 21.65 -8.04 8.55
C ASP A 56 21.80 -7.48 7.11
N GLY A 57 20.99 -6.48 6.74
CA GLY A 57 21.10 -5.77 5.45
C GLY A 57 22.35 -4.89 5.29
N ALA A 58 23.04 -4.51 6.37
CA ALA A 58 24.15 -3.56 6.33
C ALA A 58 25.54 -4.21 6.17
N THR A 59 25.63 -5.54 6.22
CA THR A 59 26.90 -6.29 6.20
C THR A 59 27.06 -7.22 4.99
N GLU A 60 26.81 -6.73 3.77
CA GLU A 60 27.51 -7.25 2.59
C GLU A 60 28.97 -6.77 2.58
N THR A 61 29.71 -7.12 3.63
CA THR A 61 31.17 -7.03 3.57
C THR A 61 31.63 -8.23 2.78
N THR A 62 32.13 -7.98 1.57
CA THR A 62 32.80 -8.96 0.68
C THR A 62 34.06 -9.50 1.34
N GLY A 63 33.89 -10.35 2.36
CA GLY A 63 34.95 -11.07 3.04
C GLY A 63 35.51 -12.14 2.12
N SER A 64 36.60 -11.84 1.42
CA SER A 64 37.36 -12.85 0.68
C SER A 64 37.87 -13.90 1.67
N VAL A 65 37.26 -15.09 1.67
CA VAL A 65 37.74 -16.24 2.43
C VAL A 65 39.07 -16.67 1.83
N ARG A 66 40.19 -16.25 2.44
CA ARG A 66 41.53 -16.73 2.09
C ARG A 66 41.61 -18.22 2.45
N GLY A 67 41.95 -19.02 1.44
CA GLY A 67 41.91 -20.47 1.48
C GLY A 67 42.80 -21.12 2.54
N TRP A 68 42.24 -22.13 3.20
CA TRP A 68 42.95 -23.05 4.08
C TRP A 68 43.21 -24.36 3.32
N PRO A 69 44.47 -24.76 3.09
CA PRO A 69 44.76 -26.05 2.48
C PRO A 69 44.87 -27.13 3.57
N GLY A 70 43.93 -28.09 3.59
CA GLY A 70 43.99 -29.22 4.51
C GLY A 70 43.10 -30.37 4.07
N LYS A 71 43.71 -31.43 3.54
CA LYS A 71 43.10 -32.61 2.90
C LYS A 71 42.29 -33.51 3.86
N TRP A 72 41.17 -33.02 4.42
CA TRP A 72 40.30 -33.83 5.31
C TRP A 72 38.84 -34.00 4.83
N TRP A 73 38.53 -33.60 3.59
CA TRP A 73 37.18 -33.64 3.00
C TRP A 73 36.59 -35.05 2.78
N MET A 74 37.39 -36.11 2.62
CA MET A 74 36.92 -37.30 1.88
C MET A 74 35.84 -38.19 2.55
N TYR A 75 35.37 -37.90 3.77
CA TYR A 75 34.40 -38.78 4.45
C TYR A 75 33.19 -38.09 5.11
N GLY A 76 32.86 -36.84 4.77
CA GLY A 76 31.75 -36.12 5.44
C GLY A 76 30.76 -35.34 4.55
N ALA A 77 30.82 -35.45 3.23
CA ALA A 77 30.16 -34.51 2.31
C ALA A 77 28.98 -35.10 1.53
N LEU A 78 27.96 -35.61 2.22
CA LEU A 78 26.68 -35.99 1.60
C LEU A 78 25.40 -35.32 2.16
N PRO A 79 25.40 -34.56 3.29
CA PRO A 79 24.23 -33.76 3.65
C PRO A 79 24.30 -32.26 3.24
N LEU A 80 25.46 -31.70 2.88
CA LEU A 80 25.58 -30.25 2.61
C LEU A 80 25.15 -29.78 1.21
N ALA A 81 24.97 -30.69 0.24
CA ALA A 81 24.58 -30.31 -1.11
C ALA A 81 23.09 -29.92 -1.22
N ALA A 82 22.22 -30.48 -0.38
CA ALA A 82 20.78 -30.19 -0.41
C ALA A 82 20.46 -28.80 0.18
N SER A 83 21.18 -28.38 1.24
CA SER A 83 20.98 -27.08 1.88
C SER A 83 21.38 -25.91 0.96
N LEU A 84 22.46 -26.07 0.19
CA LEU A 84 22.90 -25.05 -0.77
C LEU A 84 21.94 -24.91 -1.96
N LEU A 85 21.23 -25.99 -2.37
CA LEU A 85 20.20 -25.91 -3.40
C LEU A 85 18.95 -25.18 -2.91
N LEU A 86 18.54 -25.35 -1.65
CA LEU A 86 17.40 -24.59 -1.09
C LEU A 86 17.73 -23.10 -0.95
N VAL A 87 18.92 -22.75 -0.46
CA VAL A 87 19.38 -21.34 -0.41
C VAL A 87 19.52 -20.76 -1.81
N ALA A 88 20.05 -21.53 -2.78
CA ALA A 88 20.16 -21.07 -4.16
C ALA A 88 18.80 -20.96 -4.87
N VAL A 89 17.82 -21.81 -4.59
CA VAL A 89 16.45 -21.67 -5.13
C VAL A 89 15.73 -20.49 -4.50
N PHE A 90 15.92 -20.24 -3.19
CA PHE A 90 15.39 -19.06 -2.51
C PHE A 90 16.02 -17.76 -3.03
N TRP A 91 17.34 -17.73 -3.26
CA TRP A 91 18.07 -16.58 -3.81
C TRP A 91 17.89 -16.39 -5.33
N ARG A 92 17.62 -17.47 -6.07
CA ARG A 92 17.37 -17.43 -7.53
C ARG A 92 15.90 -17.21 -7.86
N ASN A 93 15.03 -17.36 -6.87
CA ASN A 93 13.62 -17.02 -6.93
C ASN A 93 13.29 -15.89 -5.93
N PRO A 94 13.94 -14.71 -6.00
CA PRO A 94 13.61 -13.55 -5.16
C PRO A 94 12.25 -12.92 -5.57
N GLY A 95 11.38 -13.69 -6.20
CA GLY A 95 10.34 -13.23 -7.11
C GLY A 95 8.93 -13.66 -6.72
N LEU A 96 8.64 -13.76 -5.41
CA LEU A 96 7.29 -13.37 -5.04
C LEU A 96 7.21 -11.87 -5.35
N PRO A 97 6.29 -11.42 -6.22
CA PRO A 97 6.11 -10.00 -6.49
C PRO A 97 5.83 -9.33 -5.15
N THR A 98 6.85 -8.67 -4.59
CA THR A 98 6.67 -7.86 -3.39
C THR A 98 6.02 -6.60 -3.91
N TRP A 99 4.71 -6.53 -3.73
CA TRP A 99 3.92 -5.35 -4.05
C TRP A 99 4.62 -4.14 -3.45
N GLN A 100 5.26 -3.33 -4.30
CA GLN A 100 5.99 -2.16 -3.83
C GLN A 100 4.98 -1.05 -3.63
N PRO A 101 4.74 -0.60 -2.38
CA PRO A 101 3.82 0.50 -2.14
C PRO A 101 4.35 1.72 -2.86
N LEU A 102 3.52 2.31 -3.71
CA LEU A 102 3.76 3.65 -4.21
C LEU A 102 3.38 4.58 -3.07
N SER A 103 4.17 5.60 -2.70
CA SER A 103 3.74 6.66 -1.76
C SER A 103 2.99 7.78 -2.50
N SER A 104 2.11 8.53 -1.84
CA SER A 104 1.29 9.50 -2.59
C SER A 104 2.16 10.68 -3.03
N SER A 105 3.19 10.99 -2.24
CA SER A 105 4.30 11.86 -2.58
C SER A 105 5.00 11.43 -3.86
N ASP A 106 5.42 10.17 -3.97
CA ASP A 106 6.09 9.69 -5.19
C ASP A 106 5.24 9.82 -6.46
N LEU A 107 3.91 9.75 -6.32
CA LEU A 107 2.98 9.87 -7.44
C LEU A 107 2.67 11.33 -7.79
N VAL A 108 2.44 12.18 -6.79
CA VAL A 108 1.96 13.56 -6.98
C VAL A 108 3.11 14.55 -7.17
N ASP A 109 4.20 14.40 -6.42
CA ASP A 109 5.31 15.37 -6.44
C ASP A 109 6.05 15.34 -7.79
N ASP A 110 6.08 14.18 -8.44
CA ASP A 110 6.58 13.97 -9.80
C ASP A 110 5.77 14.79 -10.84
N MET A 111 4.43 14.69 -10.78
CA MET A 111 3.54 15.49 -11.62
C MET A 111 3.67 16.99 -11.35
N ALA A 112 3.93 17.36 -10.10
CA ALA A 112 4.07 18.74 -9.66
C ALA A 112 5.35 19.40 -10.17
N GLY A 113 6.48 18.69 -10.14
CA GLY A 113 7.79 19.20 -10.56
C GLY A 113 7.82 19.69 -12.00
N ASN A 114 6.94 19.16 -12.85
CA ASN A 114 6.81 19.51 -14.26
C ASN A 114 5.65 20.48 -14.55
N GLY A 115 5.00 21.03 -13.53
CA GLY A 115 3.84 21.92 -13.68
C GLY A 115 2.57 21.23 -14.16
N GLY A 116 2.54 19.90 -14.24
CA GLY A 116 1.40 19.13 -14.76
C GLY A 116 0.13 19.36 -13.94
N LEU A 117 0.25 19.44 -12.61
CA LEU A 117 -0.91 19.66 -11.74
C LEU A 117 -1.53 21.06 -11.88
N ALA A 118 -0.75 22.07 -12.29
CA ALA A 118 -1.29 23.41 -12.52
C ALA A 118 -2.23 23.48 -13.74
N ALA A 119 -2.18 22.46 -14.61
CA ALA A 119 -3.09 22.33 -15.75
C ALA A 119 -4.41 21.60 -15.40
N VAL A 120 -4.50 20.99 -14.21
CA VAL A 120 -5.69 20.28 -13.74
C VAL A 120 -6.59 21.27 -13.00
N SER A 121 -7.88 21.32 -13.33
CA SER A 121 -8.81 22.23 -12.67
C SER A 121 -9.11 21.78 -11.23
N ALA A 122 -9.56 22.71 -10.38
CA ALA A 122 -9.96 22.39 -9.01
C ALA A 122 -11.00 21.28 -8.94
N GLU A 123 -11.98 21.28 -9.85
CA GLU A 123 -13.02 20.25 -9.95
C GLU A 123 -12.43 18.89 -10.34
N GLU A 124 -11.46 18.88 -11.24
CA GLU A 124 -10.76 17.68 -11.64
C GLU A 124 -9.87 17.15 -10.52
N LEU A 125 -9.25 18.00 -9.68
CA LEU A 125 -8.45 17.55 -8.54
C LEU A 125 -9.28 16.74 -7.52
N VAL A 126 -10.55 17.10 -7.34
CA VAL A 126 -11.46 16.50 -6.36
C VAL A 126 -12.47 15.52 -6.95
N PHE A 127 -12.19 15.02 -8.16
CA PHE A 127 -13.05 14.03 -8.81
C PHE A 127 -13.23 12.81 -7.91
N SER A 128 -14.50 12.56 -7.57
CA SER A 128 -14.95 11.43 -6.75
C SER A 128 -16.15 10.82 -7.46
N PRO A 129 -15.99 9.69 -8.17
CA PRO A 129 -17.05 9.10 -8.97
C PRO A 129 -18.15 8.42 -8.13
N TRP A 130 -17.86 8.10 -6.87
CA TRP A 130 -18.82 7.47 -5.97
C TRP A 130 -19.94 8.44 -5.55
N ARG A 131 -21.20 7.98 -5.72
CA ARG A 131 -22.42 8.70 -5.31
C ARG A 131 -22.81 8.32 -3.87
N GLY A 132 -23.54 9.20 -3.19
CA GLY A 132 -24.08 8.93 -1.84
C GLY A 132 -23.16 9.31 -0.68
N ARG A 133 -22.33 10.35 -0.86
CA ARG A 133 -21.39 10.88 0.15
C ARG A 133 -22.12 11.36 1.41
N GLY A 134 -22.30 10.45 2.35
CA GLY A 134 -22.94 10.75 3.64
C GLY A 134 -23.37 9.50 4.41
N GLU A 135 -23.48 8.36 3.74
CA GLU A 135 -23.81 7.09 4.39
C GLU A 135 -22.74 6.05 4.13
N CYS A 136 -22.40 5.30 5.17
CA CYS A 136 -21.48 4.20 5.06
C CYS A 136 -22.15 2.99 4.40
N ASN A 137 -22.13 2.95 3.07
CA ASN A 137 -22.71 1.86 2.27
C ASN A 137 -21.68 1.06 1.46
N ALA A 138 -20.40 1.45 1.52
CA ALA A 138 -19.32 0.76 0.85
C ALA A 138 -18.95 -0.52 1.59
N SER A 139 -18.58 -1.56 0.85
CA SER A 139 -17.87 -2.68 1.48
C SER A 139 -16.51 -2.19 2.02
N ARG A 140 -15.96 -2.88 3.02
CA ARG A 140 -14.62 -2.55 3.55
C ARG A 140 -13.56 -2.45 2.45
N SER A 141 -13.58 -3.37 1.47
CA SER A 141 -12.67 -3.37 0.32
C SER A 141 -12.82 -2.12 -0.56
N GLN A 142 -14.07 -1.68 -0.81
CA GLN A 142 -14.35 -0.45 -1.54
C GLN A 142 -13.93 0.79 -0.76
N ALA A 143 -14.19 0.84 0.55
CA ALA A 143 -13.77 1.94 1.41
C ALA A 143 -12.23 2.08 1.39
N VAL A 144 -11.49 0.97 1.56
CA VAL A 144 -10.02 0.95 1.50
C VAL A 144 -9.49 1.43 0.13
N PHE A 145 -10.14 1.05 -0.97
CA PHE A 145 -9.79 1.56 -2.30
C PHE A 145 -10.03 3.07 -2.42
N ARG A 146 -11.18 3.57 -1.96
CA ARG A 146 -11.52 5.01 -1.99
C ARG A 146 -10.58 5.84 -1.12
N MET A 147 -10.22 5.36 0.07
CA MET A 147 -9.23 6.01 0.95
C MET A 147 -7.91 6.29 0.21
N GLY A 148 -7.43 5.31 -0.57
CA GLY A 148 -6.25 5.48 -1.39
C GLY A 148 -6.44 6.58 -2.45
N ALA A 149 -7.54 6.53 -3.20
CA ALA A 149 -7.83 7.55 -4.20
C ALA A 149 -7.97 8.97 -3.59
N ASP A 150 -8.66 9.10 -2.46
CA ASP A 150 -8.89 10.37 -1.77
C ASP A 150 -7.59 10.96 -1.21
N LEU A 151 -6.64 10.14 -0.75
CA LEU A 151 -5.32 10.62 -0.34
C LEU A 151 -4.53 11.26 -1.48
N VAL A 152 -4.58 10.66 -2.66
CA VAL A 152 -3.92 11.24 -3.84
C VAL A 152 -4.61 12.54 -4.25
N ALA A 153 -5.95 12.59 -4.23
CA ALA A 153 -6.71 13.81 -4.51
C ALA A 153 -6.40 14.93 -3.49
N LEU A 154 -6.34 14.58 -2.20
CA LEU A 154 -6.00 15.49 -1.11
C LEU A 154 -4.59 16.08 -1.29
N ARG A 155 -3.59 15.23 -1.53
CA ARG A 155 -2.23 15.71 -1.79
C ARG A 155 -2.16 16.58 -3.02
N ALA A 156 -2.81 16.17 -4.12
CA ALA A 156 -2.82 16.94 -5.36
C ALA A 156 -3.43 18.33 -5.17
N ALA A 157 -4.50 18.46 -4.39
CA ALA A 157 -5.10 19.76 -4.05
C ALA A 157 -4.13 20.66 -3.26
N ILE A 158 -3.45 20.14 -2.24
CA ILE A 158 -2.45 20.87 -1.45
C ILE A 158 -1.27 21.30 -2.34
N VAL A 159 -0.79 20.38 -3.18
CA VAL A 159 0.36 20.61 -4.09
C VAL A 159 0.02 21.60 -5.21
N ALA A 160 -1.22 21.61 -5.69
CA ALA A 160 -1.70 22.60 -6.65
C ALA A 160 -1.89 24.00 -6.05
N GLY A 161 -1.83 24.15 -4.71
CA GLY A 161 -2.10 25.41 -4.04
C GLY A 161 -3.60 25.73 -3.94
N GLU A 162 -4.45 24.70 -3.98
CA GLU A 162 -5.91 24.80 -3.92
C GLU A 162 -6.46 24.14 -2.64
N PRO A 163 -6.10 24.63 -1.44
CA PRO A 163 -6.48 23.99 -0.17
C PRO A 163 -7.99 23.98 0.08
N SER A 164 -8.77 24.88 -0.53
CA SER A 164 -10.24 24.81 -0.48
C SER A 164 -10.79 23.54 -1.13
N SER A 165 -10.10 23.02 -2.14
CA SER A 165 -10.44 21.78 -2.83
C SER A 165 -10.10 20.55 -1.98
N ALA A 166 -9.17 20.66 -1.03
CA ALA A 166 -8.80 19.57 -0.12
C ALA A 166 -9.92 19.16 0.86
N ALA A 167 -10.91 20.05 1.11
CA ALA A 167 -11.97 19.79 2.07
C ALA A 167 -12.85 18.58 1.71
N GLU A 168 -13.11 18.38 0.42
CA GLU A 168 -14.00 17.30 -0.04
C GLU A 168 -13.34 15.92 0.02
N PRO A 169 -12.10 15.70 -0.50
CA PRO A 169 -11.38 14.45 -0.28
C PRO A 169 -11.17 14.14 1.20
N LEU A 170 -10.88 15.13 2.05
CA LEU A 170 -10.73 14.89 3.49
C LEU A 170 -12.05 14.43 4.15
N LYS A 171 -13.18 15.01 3.73
CA LYS A 171 -14.50 14.57 4.20
C LYS A 171 -14.80 13.14 3.75
N SER A 172 -14.51 12.81 2.50
CA SER A 172 -14.69 11.46 1.93
C SER A 172 -13.83 10.43 2.68
N LEU A 173 -12.54 10.75 2.87
CA LEU A 173 -11.59 9.94 3.64
C LEU A 173 -12.08 9.65 5.07
N ASN A 174 -12.65 10.64 5.75
CA ASN A 174 -13.23 10.45 7.09
C ASN A 174 -14.42 9.48 7.09
N ILE A 175 -15.25 9.49 6.03
CA ILE A 175 -16.37 8.55 5.89
C ILE A 175 -15.85 7.14 5.60
N ASP A 176 -14.86 6.99 4.71
CA ASP A 176 -14.34 5.67 4.36
C ASP A 176 -13.53 5.04 5.52
N LEU A 177 -12.88 5.86 6.37
CA LEU A 177 -12.26 5.38 7.61
C LEU A 177 -13.28 4.84 8.61
N ASP A 178 -14.45 5.46 8.74
CA ASP A 178 -15.56 4.93 9.54
C ASP A 178 -16.06 3.60 8.93
N CYS A 179 -16.23 3.54 7.61
CA CYS A 179 -16.65 2.31 6.92
C CYS A 179 -15.68 1.14 7.03
N ALA A 180 -14.40 1.44 7.12
CA ALA A 180 -13.37 0.43 7.26
C ALA A 180 -13.13 0.02 8.72
N ASP A 181 -13.92 0.54 9.66
CA ASP A 181 -13.81 0.33 11.11
C ASP A 181 -12.43 0.79 11.65
N PHE A 182 -11.95 1.91 11.10
CA PHE A 182 -10.65 2.48 11.41
C PHE A 182 -10.73 3.82 12.15
N GLN A 183 -11.93 4.41 12.30
CA GLN A 183 -12.06 5.76 12.82
C GLN A 183 -11.41 5.97 14.21
N GLU A 184 -11.48 4.98 15.10
CA GLU A 184 -10.87 5.08 16.44
C GLU A 184 -9.35 5.24 16.38
N PHE A 185 -8.69 4.68 15.37
CA PHE A 185 -7.22 4.70 15.24
C PHE A 185 -6.69 6.01 14.65
N PHE A 186 -7.48 6.69 13.81
CA PHE A 186 -6.99 7.81 12.98
C PHE A 186 -7.65 9.15 13.28
N SER A 187 -8.52 9.22 14.28
CA SER A 187 -9.27 10.45 14.58
C SER A 187 -8.37 11.64 14.92
N GLU A 188 -7.29 11.41 15.67
CA GLU A 188 -6.30 12.43 16.03
C GLU A 188 -5.52 12.93 14.79
N ASP A 189 -5.06 12.03 13.93
CA ASP A 189 -4.31 12.38 12.71
C ASP A 189 -5.18 13.14 11.69
N LEU A 190 -6.45 12.73 11.52
CA LEU A 190 -7.40 13.45 10.68
C LEU A 190 -7.70 14.86 11.20
N GLU A 191 -7.77 15.02 12.53
CA GLU A 191 -7.92 16.34 13.14
C GLU A 191 -6.68 17.21 12.90
N ALA A 192 -5.47 16.64 12.98
CA ALA A 192 -4.23 17.34 12.64
C ALA A 192 -4.21 17.81 11.17
N ILE A 193 -4.63 16.97 10.22
CA ILE A 193 -4.77 17.39 8.81
C ILE A 193 -5.80 18.52 8.68
N ARG A 194 -6.96 18.38 9.32
CA ARG A 194 -8.03 19.39 9.28
C ARG A 194 -7.55 20.73 9.84
N ASP A 195 -6.78 20.71 10.92
CA ASP A 195 -6.20 21.89 11.52
C ASP A 195 -5.15 22.54 10.61
N ALA A 196 -4.28 21.74 9.98
CA ALA A 196 -3.30 22.25 9.02
C ALA A 196 -3.97 22.94 7.82
N LEU A 197 -5.09 22.39 7.32
CA LEU A 197 -5.86 22.99 6.22
C LEU A 197 -6.54 24.32 6.57
N LYS A 198 -6.67 24.68 7.86
CA LYS A 198 -7.18 26.01 8.27
C LYS A 198 -6.18 27.15 7.99
N ALA A 199 -4.91 26.83 7.78
CA ALA A 199 -3.86 27.78 7.42
C ALA A 199 -3.54 27.65 5.91
N PRO A 200 -4.30 28.31 5.01
CA PRO A 200 -4.18 28.11 3.56
C PRO A 200 -2.81 28.47 3.00
N ASP A 201 -2.09 29.40 3.66
CA ASP A 201 -0.76 29.83 3.25
C ASP A 201 0.37 28.91 3.75
N ASP A 202 0.09 27.97 4.67
CA ASP A 202 1.08 27.05 5.24
C ASP A 202 1.07 25.69 4.54
N ARG A 203 1.44 25.71 3.24
CA ARG A 203 1.54 24.49 2.44
C ARG A 203 2.51 23.46 3.03
N ALA A 204 3.60 23.90 3.65
CA ALA A 204 4.58 23.01 4.25
C ALA A 204 3.99 22.25 5.45
N GLY A 205 3.29 22.96 6.34
CA GLY A 205 2.55 22.34 7.45
C GLY A 205 1.47 21.37 6.98
N GLN A 206 0.73 21.72 5.92
CA GLN A 206 -0.27 20.83 5.31
C GLN A 206 0.33 19.53 4.77
N LEU A 207 1.44 19.60 4.04
CA LEU A 207 2.12 18.41 3.51
C LEU A 207 2.74 17.55 4.62
N ALA A 208 3.31 18.18 5.66
CA ALA A 208 3.86 17.45 6.80
C ALA A 208 2.78 16.70 7.59
N ALA A 209 1.61 17.31 7.80
CA ALA A 209 0.48 16.64 8.46
C ALA A 209 -0.04 15.45 7.63
N LEU A 210 -0.11 15.59 6.30
CA LEU A 210 -0.51 14.52 5.41
C LEU A 210 0.51 13.37 5.37
N GLU A 211 1.80 13.68 5.33
CA GLU A 211 2.88 12.69 5.35
C GLU A 211 2.89 11.90 6.67
N ALA A 212 2.70 12.58 7.82
CA ALA A 212 2.54 11.91 9.10
C ALA A 212 1.38 10.90 9.08
N PHE A 213 0.22 11.32 8.56
CA PHE A 213 -0.94 10.44 8.43
C PHE A 213 -0.69 9.24 7.50
N GLU A 214 -0.03 9.44 6.35
CA GLU A 214 0.34 8.33 5.45
C GLU A 214 1.32 7.34 6.09
N ASN A 215 2.23 7.83 6.93
CA ASN A 215 3.14 6.98 7.69
C ASN A 215 2.37 6.11 8.68
N VAL A 216 1.41 6.69 9.44
CA VAL A 216 0.55 5.92 10.34
C VAL A 216 -0.27 4.88 9.56
N LEU A 217 -0.86 5.23 8.41
CA LEU A 217 -1.57 4.27 7.56
C LEU A 217 -0.66 3.13 7.05
N THR A 218 0.59 3.45 6.75
CA THR A 218 1.57 2.47 6.27
C THR A 218 2.00 1.53 7.39
N GLU A 219 2.31 2.05 8.58
CA GLU A 219 2.69 1.28 9.77
C GLU A 219 1.54 0.39 10.26
N THR A 220 0.32 0.93 10.25
CA THR A 220 -0.91 0.18 10.56
C THR A 220 -1.38 -0.70 9.40
N GLY A 221 -0.65 -0.74 8.28
CA GLY A 221 -1.03 -1.47 7.06
C GLY A 221 -1.29 -2.96 7.24
N ASN A 222 -0.83 -3.55 8.35
CA ASN A 222 -1.21 -4.91 8.75
C ASN A 222 -2.72 -5.06 9.03
N TYR A 223 -3.39 -3.98 9.44
CA TYR A 223 -4.83 -3.90 9.71
C TYR A 223 -5.64 -3.48 8.48
N ILE A 224 -5.01 -2.75 7.55
CA ILE A 224 -5.59 -2.37 6.25
C ILE A 224 -5.45 -3.55 5.29
N ARG A 225 -6.22 -4.62 5.53
CA ARG A 225 -6.34 -5.73 4.58
C ARG A 225 -7.58 -5.56 3.70
N PRO A 226 -7.45 -5.64 2.36
CA PRO A 226 -6.20 -5.79 1.58
C PRO A 226 -5.48 -4.46 1.32
N ARG A 227 -4.18 -4.40 1.63
CA ARG A 227 -3.32 -3.22 1.38
C ARG A 227 -3.23 -2.91 -0.12
N GLU A 228 -3.29 -3.96 -0.93
CA GLU A 228 -3.25 -3.89 -2.38
C GLU A 228 -4.44 -3.10 -2.94
N ARG A 229 -5.60 -3.10 -2.27
CA ARG A 229 -6.72 -2.25 -2.68
C ARG A 229 -6.47 -0.78 -2.46
N PHE A 230 -5.86 -0.44 -1.33
CA PHE A 230 -5.50 0.94 -1.01
C PHE A 230 -4.53 1.48 -2.06
N ASP A 231 -3.45 0.73 -2.34
CA ASP A 231 -2.45 1.12 -3.32
C ASP A 231 -3.02 1.16 -4.74
N LEU A 232 -3.94 0.25 -5.09
CA LEU A 232 -4.64 0.27 -6.37
C LEU A 232 -5.50 1.54 -6.53
N GLY A 233 -6.17 1.99 -5.47
CA GLY A 233 -6.91 3.25 -5.45
C GLY A 233 -6.01 4.46 -5.66
N ARG A 234 -4.85 4.48 -4.99
CA ARG A 234 -3.82 5.53 -5.16
C ARG A 234 -3.29 5.58 -6.59
N TRP A 235 -2.93 4.43 -7.14
CA TRP A 235 -2.46 4.31 -8.52
C TRP A 235 -3.52 4.77 -9.52
N ALA A 236 -4.78 4.35 -9.33
CA ALA A 236 -5.87 4.70 -10.23
C ALA A 236 -6.14 6.22 -10.26
N GLN A 237 -6.18 6.88 -9.10
CA GLN A 237 -6.39 8.34 -9.06
C GLN A 237 -5.17 9.11 -9.61
N ALA A 238 -3.95 8.67 -9.31
CA ALA A 238 -2.75 9.30 -9.86
C ALA A 238 -2.68 9.17 -11.38
N GLY A 239 -3.00 7.97 -11.92
CA GLY A 239 -3.08 7.74 -13.35
C GLY A 239 -4.13 8.61 -14.03
N ARG A 240 -5.30 8.80 -13.41
CA ARG A 240 -6.32 9.73 -13.91
C ARG A 240 -5.79 11.17 -13.97
N LEU A 241 -5.19 11.65 -12.88
CA LEU A 241 -4.63 13.01 -12.82
C LEU A 241 -3.51 13.22 -13.84
N ALA A 242 -2.60 12.25 -13.99
CA ALA A 242 -1.53 12.27 -14.97
C ALA A 242 -2.08 12.32 -16.40
N ALA A 243 -3.12 11.53 -16.70
CA ALA A 243 -3.79 11.56 -17.99
C ALA A 243 -4.50 12.91 -18.25
N THR A 244 -5.20 13.46 -17.25
CA THR A 244 -5.82 14.80 -17.35
C THR A 244 -4.78 15.90 -17.60
N ALA A 245 -3.62 15.80 -16.96
CA ALA A 245 -2.49 16.72 -17.14
C ALA A 245 -1.71 16.50 -18.44
N GLY A 246 -1.96 15.42 -19.19
CA GLY A 246 -1.16 15.01 -20.34
C GLY A 246 0.30 14.66 -19.98
N HIS A 247 0.54 14.18 -18.77
CA HIS A 247 1.87 13.94 -18.22
C HIS A 247 2.39 12.54 -18.58
N GLY A 248 2.98 12.41 -19.78
CA GLY A 248 3.48 11.14 -20.32
C GLY A 248 4.56 10.46 -19.49
N GLU A 249 5.47 11.22 -18.87
CA GLU A 249 6.61 10.69 -18.09
C GLU A 249 6.15 9.81 -16.92
N PHE A 250 5.00 10.12 -16.32
CA PHE A 250 4.40 9.29 -15.27
C PHE A 250 4.14 7.85 -15.76
N PHE A 251 3.65 7.69 -16.98
CA PHE A 251 3.33 6.38 -17.55
C PHE A 251 4.57 5.63 -18.06
N ASP A 252 5.68 6.31 -18.30
CA ASP A 252 6.95 5.68 -18.66
C ASP A 252 7.68 5.04 -17.45
N ARG A 253 7.22 5.33 -16.22
CA ARG A 253 7.78 4.75 -15.00
C ARG A 253 7.43 3.27 -14.90
N LYS A 254 8.48 2.44 -14.82
CA LYS A 254 8.33 0.98 -14.57
C LYS A 254 7.46 0.68 -13.35
N ALA A 255 7.52 1.52 -12.31
CA ALA A 255 6.70 1.34 -11.12
C ALA A 255 5.19 1.46 -11.43
N VAL A 256 4.79 2.43 -12.27
CA VAL A 256 3.39 2.65 -12.67
C VAL A 256 2.90 1.53 -13.57
N GLU A 257 3.73 1.06 -14.51
CA GLU A 257 3.41 -0.09 -15.38
C GLU A 257 3.17 -1.37 -14.57
N ARG A 258 3.99 -1.61 -13.53
CA ARG A 258 3.93 -2.85 -12.75
C ARG A 258 2.64 -2.99 -11.93
N VAL A 259 2.04 -1.90 -11.45
CA VAL A 259 0.86 -2.00 -10.56
C VAL A 259 -0.30 -2.75 -11.20
N ALA A 260 -0.64 -2.44 -12.46
CA ALA A 260 -1.74 -3.12 -13.13
C ALA A 260 -1.48 -4.63 -13.26
N ARG A 261 -0.25 -5.00 -13.64
CA ARG A 261 0.19 -6.39 -13.76
C ARG A 261 0.20 -7.11 -12.41
N GLU A 262 0.82 -6.52 -11.40
CA GLU A 262 0.88 -7.07 -10.05
C GLU A 262 -0.52 -7.22 -9.47
N ALA A 263 -1.45 -6.29 -9.73
CA ALA A 263 -2.84 -6.39 -9.26
C ALA A 263 -3.56 -7.57 -9.90
N LEU A 264 -3.35 -7.80 -11.20
CA LEU A 264 -3.93 -8.93 -11.93
C LEU A 264 -3.36 -10.28 -11.46
N GLU A 265 -2.05 -10.33 -11.17
CA GLU A 265 -1.36 -11.51 -10.64
C GLU A 265 -1.82 -11.83 -9.22
N VAL A 266 -1.81 -10.83 -8.33
CA VAL A 266 -2.23 -10.99 -6.93
C VAL A 266 -3.69 -11.42 -6.86
N ALA A 267 -4.61 -10.77 -7.58
CA ALA A 267 -6.04 -11.13 -7.57
C ALA A 267 -6.36 -12.53 -8.13
N GLY A 268 -5.39 -13.23 -8.73
CA GLY A 268 -5.52 -14.63 -9.16
C GLY A 268 -4.98 -15.64 -8.15
N GLY A 269 -4.21 -15.20 -7.15
CA GLY A 269 -3.56 -16.06 -6.16
C GLY A 269 -4.49 -16.46 -5.02
N GLU A 270 -4.46 -17.74 -4.63
CA GLU A 270 -5.12 -18.22 -3.41
C GLU A 270 -4.59 -17.46 -2.18
N GLY A 271 -5.49 -16.89 -1.38
CA GLY A 271 -5.13 -16.16 -0.17
C GLY A 271 -4.69 -14.70 -0.41
N SER A 272 -4.73 -14.21 -1.64
CA SER A 272 -4.65 -12.77 -1.88
C SER A 272 -5.87 -12.09 -1.29
N GLY A 273 -5.68 -11.02 -0.52
CA GLY A 273 -6.81 -10.24 -0.02
C GLY A 273 -7.48 -9.41 -1.12
N LEU A 274 -6.85 -9.29 -2.30
CA LEU A 274 -7.31 -8.46 -3.41
C LEU A 274 -8.37 -9.18 -4.25
N GLU A 275 -9.64 -8.95 -3.94
CA GLU A 275 -10.74 -9.39 -4.78
C GLU A 275 -11.05 -8.35 -5.86
N LEU A 276 -10.98 -8.74 -7.14
CA LEU A 276 -11.38 -7.93 -8.29
C LEU A 276 -12.65 -8.50 -8.91
N SER A 277 -13.64 -7.66 -9.14
CA SER A 277 -14.80 -8.03 -9.96
C SER A 277 -14.38 -8.32 -11.42
N PRO A 278 -15.20 -9.06 -12.19
CA PRO A 278 -14.91 -9.32 -13.61
C PRO A 278 -14.81 -8.05 -14.47
N GLU A 279 -15.43 -6.95 -14.05
CA GLU A 279 -15.36 -5.65 -14.73
C GLU A 279 -14.06 -4.93 -14.41
N GLU A 280 -13.65 -4.89 -13.14
CA GLU A 280 -12.38 -4.30 -12.72
C GLU A 280 -11.20 -5.02 -13.34
N ARG A 281 -11.23 -6.37 -13.36
CA ARG A 281 -10.19 -7.17 -14.02
C ARG A 281 -10.05 -6.79 -15.49
N ARG A 282 -11.16 -6.68 -16.22
CA ARG A 282 -11.15 -6.26 -17.64
C ARG A 282 -10.63 -4.84 -17.82
N ALA A 283 -11.00 -3.91 -16.94
CA ALA A 283 -10.49 -2.54 -16.97
C ALA A 283 -8.97 -2.51 -16.74
N LEU A 284 -8.46 -3.29 -15.78
CA LEU A 284 -7.04 -3.42 -15.50
C LEU A 284 -6.26 -4.09 -16.63
N GLU A 285 -6.77 -5.16 -17.23
CA GLU A 285 -6.17 -5.80 -18.41
C GLU A 285 -6.08 -4.83 -19.59
N SER A 286 -7.10 -3.99 -19.78
CA SER A 286 -7.08 -2.94 -20.82
C SER A 286 -6.01 -1.88 -20.53
N LEU A 287 -5.90 -1.42 -19.28
CA LEU A 287 -4.89 -0.46 -18.85
C LEU A 287 -3.46 -1.03 -19.00
N ASP A 288 -3.20 -2.26 -18.53
CA ASP A 288 -1.91 -2.93 -18.68
C ASP A 288 -1.51 -3.06 -20.17
N ALA A 289 -2.44 -3.50 -21.01
CA ALA A 289 -2.21 -3.62 -22.45
C ALA A 289 -1.93 -2.28 -23.14
N GLN A 290 -2.49 -1.17 -22.64
CA GLN A 290 -2.25 0.16 -23.16
C GLN A 290 -0.91 0.73 -22.66
N LEU A 291 -0.61 0.60 -21.37
CA LEU A 291 0.64 1.05 -20.76
C LEU A 291 1.87 0.29 -21.29
N ALA A 292 1.70 -0.96 -21.73
CA ALA A 292 2.77 -1.74 -22.34
C ALA A 292 3.26 -1.19 -23.71
N ARG A 293 2.50 -0.32 -24.38
CA ARG A 293 2.83 0.23 -25.72
C ARG A 293 3.82 1.40 -25.66
N ARG A 294 5.08 1.11 -25.30
CA ARG A 294 6.12 2.13 -25.20
C ARG A 294 6.40 2.85 -26.52
N GLY A 295 6.60 4.16 -26.45
CA GLY A 295 7.04 5.00 -27.57
C GLY A 295 5.93 5.41 -28.55
N GLU A 296 4.69 5.00 -28.33
CA GLU A 296 3.53 5.54 -29.05
C GLU A 296 2.99 6.78 -28.35
N PRO A 297 2.50 7.79 -29.09
CA PRO A 297 1.76 8.90 -28.50
C PRO A 297 0.59 8.35 -27.69
N GLN A 298 0.59 8.59 -26.39
CA GLN A 298 -0.49 8.09 -25.54
C GLN A 298 -1.75 8.91 -25.78
N ASP A 299 -2.86 8.21 -26.04
CA ASP A 299 -4.20 8.81 -26.03
C ASP A 299 -4.60 9.07 -24.57
N PHE A 300 -4.19 10.23 -24.06
CA PHE A 300 -4.47 10.62 -22.68
C PHE A 300 -5.96 10.72 -22.37
N ALA A 301 -6.81 11.05 -23.35
CA ALA A 301 -8.25 11.07 -23.15
C ALA A 301 -8.80 9.65 -22.93
N ALA A 302 -8.31 8.68 -23.71
CA ALA A 302 -8.66 7.26 -23.52
C ALA A 302 -8.16 6.73 -22.17
N LEU A 303 -6.91 7.03 -21.78
CA LEU A 303 -6.37 6.64 -20.47
C LEU A 303 -7.18 7.23 -19.32
N ARG A 304 -7.51 8.52 -19.39
CA ARG A 304 -8.35 9.18 -18.39
C ARG A 304 -9.67 8.44 -18.20
N GLY A 305 -10.36 8.14 -19.31
CA GLY A 305 -11.64 7.40 -19.27
C GLY A 305 -11.52 5.99 -18.69
N GLN A 306 -10.41 5.29 -18.95
CA GLN A 306 -10.15 3.96 -18.36
C GLN A 306 -9.88 4.04 -16.85
N PHE A 307 -9.07 5.01 -16.39
CA PHE A 307 -8.86 5.22 -14.97
C PHE A 307 -10.14 5.66 -14.24
N GLU A 308 -10.96 6.53 -14.84
CA GLU A 308 -12.28 6.88 -14.31
C GLU A 308 -13.20 5.67 -14.20
N THR A 309 -13.18 4.78 -15.18
CA THR A 309 -13.94 3.51 -15.14
C THR A 309 -13.45 2.64 -13.98
N LEU A 310 -12.15 2.50 -13.80
CA LEU A 310 -11.58 1.72 -12.70
C LEU A 310 -11.94 2.33 -11.33
N LEU A 311 -11.89 3.66 -11.19
CA LEU A 311 -12.30 4.36 -9.97
C LEU A 311 -13.79 4.18 -9.67
N GLN A 312 -14.65 4.22 -10.68
CA GLN A 312 -16.09 3.93 -10.54
C GLN A 312 -16.33 2.51 -10.04
N LEU A 313 -15.71 1.52 -10.69
CA LEU A 313 -15.90 0.11 -10.34
C LEU A 313 -15.33 -0.23 -8.95
N GLY A 314 -14.10 0.20 -8.67
CA GLY A 314 -13.44 -0.04 -7.39
C GLY A 314 -14.07 0.70 -6.22
N GLY A 315 -14.69 1.85 -6.50
CA GLY A 315 -15.46 2.59 -5.53
C GLY A 315 -16.89 2.09 -5.32
N GLY A 316 -17.38 1.06 -6.03
CA GLY A 316 -18.76 0.59 -5.86
C GLY A 316 -19.83 1.48 -6.50
N GLY A 317 -19.55 2.02 -7.68
CA GLY A 317 -20.48 2.81 -8.49
C GLY A 317 -21.63 2.02 -9.12
#